data_AF-A0A7C3RFR6-F1
#
_entry.id   AF-A0A7C3RFR6-F1
#
_cell.length_a   1.000
_cell.length_b   1.000
_cell.length_c   1.000
_cell.angle_alpha   90.00
_cell.angle_beta   90.00
_cell.angle_gamma   90.00
#
_symmetry.space_group_name_H-M   'P 1'
#
loop_
_entity.id
_entity.type
_entity.pdbx_description
1 polymer ?
#
loop_
_entity_poly.entity_id
_entity_poly.type
_entity_poly.pdbx_seq_one_letter_code
_entity_poly.pdbx_strand_id
1 'polypeptide(L)'
;MKNHELEKVLKSAPAPDWPRGYLESFPGRVIAQLKCRVRSASVEPRTGFGPFRSPFLVWSVRLAAVCILFGVAFVLWESNRATVTDRELAQARKYVLELRELFPGQLRAIAFEDSRPRLILAESPVVADTQPVYVSAHGKRGCQTFITFSGQQIRLDGHEYEVLANAHGGVMLISETGVFVSGGTTARIGGLRIEARELNHNT
;
A
#
# COMPACT_ATOMS: atom_id res chain seq x y z
N MET A 1 33.06 7.01 -2.59
CA MET A 1 33.23 5.95 -1.58
C MET A 1 32.82 4.63 -2.20
N LYS A 2 33.54 3.53 -1.94
CA LYS A 2 33.29 2.23 -2.58
C LYS A 2 32.38 1.38 -1.68
N ASN A 3 31.41 0.67 -2.27
CA ASN A 3 30.37 -0.10 -1.54
C ASN A 3 30.92 -1.11 -0.51
N HIS A 4 32.11 -1.66 -0.76
CA HIS A 4 32.75 -2.59 0.17
C HIS A 4 33.16 -1.93 1.50
N GLU A 5 33.43 -0.61 1.50
CA GLU A 5 33.75 0.11 2.74
C GLU A 5 32.49 0.38 3.56
N LEU A 6 31.36 0.63 2.91
CA LEU A 6 30.07 0.82 3.59
C LEU A 6 29.61 -0.47 4.27
N GLU A 7 29.74 -1.60 3.57
CA GLU A 7 29.41 -2.92 4.13
C GLU A 7 30.31 -3.27 5.33
N LYS A 8 31.59 -2.90 5.26
CA LYS A 8 32.54 -3.10 6.37
C LYS A 8 32.17 -2.24 7.57
N VAL A 9 31.77 -0.98 7.35
CA VAL A 9 31.31 -0.07 8.41
C VAL A 9 30.01 -0.57 9.05
N LEU A 10 29.02 -0.97 8.24
CA LEU A 10 27.74 -1.49 8.74
C LEU A 10 27.90 -2.81 9.50
N LYS A 11 28.78 -3.71 9.06
CA LYS A 11 29.10 -4.95 9.78
C LYS A 11 29.96 -4.73 11.02
N SER A 12 30.76 -3.66 11.05
CA SER A 12 31.59 -3.31 12.21
C SER A 12 30.84 -2.54 13.30
N ALA A 13 29.64 -2.06 13.01
CA ALA A 13 28.84 -1.34 13.99
C ALA A 13 28.41 -2.32 15.10
N PRO A 14 28.80 -2.08 16.37
CA PRO A 14 28.36 -2.92 17.46
C PRO A 14 26.84 -2.83 17.59
N ALA A 15 26.20 -3.98 17.77
CA ALA A 15 24.78 -4.01 18.08
C ALA A 15 24.55 -3.16 19.36
N PRO A 16 23.56 -2.26 19.37
CA PRO A 16 23.26 -1.48 20.57
C PRO A 16 22.99 -2.43 21.73
N ASP A 17 23.56 -2.14 22.90
CA ASP A 17 23.33 -2.95 24.08
C ASP A 17 21.90 -2.69 24.58
N TRP A 18 20.97 -3.58 24.21
CA TRP A 18 19.57 -3.44 24.56
C TRP A 18 19.37 -3.98 25.99
N PRO A 19 18.90 -3.14 26.94
CA PRO A 19 18.60 -3.62 28.29
C PRO A 19 17.57 -4.75 28.22
N ARG A 20 17.76 -5.81 29.01
CA ARG A 20 16.78 -6.91 29.11
C ARG A 20 15.40 -6.34 29.46
N GLY A 21 14.38 -6.65 28.65
CA GLY A 21 13.02 -6.13 28.80
C GLY A 21 12.72 -4.83 28.03
N TYR A 22 13.69 -4.24 27.31
CA TYR A 22 13.42 -3.07 26.46
C TYR A 22 12.37 -3.39 25.38
N LEU A 23 12.52 -4.52 24.68
CA LEU A 23 11.58 -4.96 23.64
C LEU A 23 10.19 -5.31 24.19
N GLU A 24 10.09 -5.73 25.45
CA GLU A 24 8.81 -6.08 26.09
C GLU A 24 8.02 -4.82 26.50
N SER A 25 8.72 -3.78 26.95
CA SER A 25 8.09 -2.53 27.41
C SER A 25 7.88 -1.50 26.31
N PHE A 26 8.57 -1.62 25.17
CA PHE A 26 8.49 -0.66 24.07
C PHE A 26 7.09 -0.58 23.41
N PRO A 27 6.43 -1.71 23.03
CA PRO A 27 5.10 -1.66 22.43
C PRO A 27 4.06 -1.02 23.35
N GLY A 28 4.13 -1.33 24.64
CA GLY A 28 3.23 -0.76 25.65
C GLY A 28 3.35 0.76 25.77
N ARG A 29 4.57 1.30 25.73
CA ARG A 29 4.81 2.76 25.78
C ARG A 29 4.27 3.46 24.53
N VAL A 30 4.50 2.89 23.35
CA VAL A 30 4.00 3.47 22.09
C VAL A 30 2.48 3.49 22.06
N ILE A 31 1.82 2.40 22.45
CA ILE A 31 0.36 2.32 22.51
C ILE A 31 -0.21 3.30 23.54
N ALA A 32 0.42 3.44 24.72
CA ALA A 32 0.00 4.40 25.73
C ALA A 32 0.11 5.85 25.24
N GLN A 33 1.21 6.18 24.54
CA GLN A 33 1.44 7.52 24.01
C GLN A 33 0.46 7.87 22.88
N LEU A 34 0.13 6.89 22.03
CA LEU A 34 -0.89 7.04 20.98
C LEU A 34 -2.29 7.24 21.58
N LYS A 35 -2.67 6.45 22.60
CA LYS A 35 -3.96 6.61 23.29
C LYS A 35 -4.08 7.97 23.98
N CYS A 36 -3.02 8.47 24.61
CA CYS A 36 -3.02 9.81 25.21
C CYS A 36 -3.18 10.92 24.14
N ARG A 37 -2.48 10.84 23.00
CA ARG A 37 -2.65 11.82 21.91
C ARG A 37 -4.06 11.82 21.32
N VAL A 38 -4.68 10.66 21.16
CA VAL A 38 -6.05 10.53 20.66
C VAL A 38 -7.06 11.11 21.65
N ARG A 39 -6.82 10.95 22.96
CA ARG A 39 -7.69 11.51 24.00
C ARG A 39 -7.54 13.03 24.16
N SER A 40 -6.34 13.56 23.97
CA SER A 40 -6.08 15.01 23.97
C SER A 40 -6.63 15.74 22.73
N ALA A 41 -7.05 15.01 21.69
CA ALA A 41 -7.78 15.57 20.55
C ALA A 41 -9.30 15.64 20.78
N SER A 42 -9.79 15.11 21.90
CA SER A 42 -11.19 15.17 22.31
C SER A 42 -11.34 16.18 23.45
N VAL A 43 -11.15 17.46 23.15
CA VAL A 43 -11.61 18.53 24.03
C VAL A 43 -13.13 18.56 23.94
N GLU A 44 -13.75 18.05 25.00
CA GLU A 44 -15.15 18.21 25.36
C GLU A 44 -15.56 19.70 25.30
N PRO A 45 -16.66 20.07 24.62
CA PRO A 45 -17.28 21.35 24.86
C PRO A 45 -18.08 21.24 26.17
N ARG A 46 -17.60 21.91 27.22
CA ARG A 46 -18.42 22.23 28.39
C ARG A 46 -19.52 23.20 27.96
N THR A 47 -20.71 22.69 27.65
CA THR A 47 -21.92 23.51 27.54
C THR A 47 -22.52 23.71 28.93
N GLY A 48 -22.13 24.82 29.56
CA GLY A 48 -22.90 25.42 30.63
C GLY A 48 -24.27 25.85 30.11
N PHE A 49 -25.32 25.45 30.82
CA PHE A 49 -26.67 25.95 30.63
C PHE A 49 -26.73 27.43 31.04
N GLY A 50 -27.08 28.31 30.12
CA GLY A 50 -27.43 29.70 30.38
C GLY A 50 -28.32 30.22 29.26
N PRO A 51 -29.52 30.75 29.54
CA PRO A 51 -30.44 31.21 28.51
C PRO A 51 -30.19 32.69 28.25
N PHE A 52 -29.55 33.06 27.13
CA PHE A 52 -29.59 34.45 26.67
C PHE A 52 -29.76 34.55 25.15
N ARG A 53 -30.77 35.33 24.80
CA ARG A 53 -31.28 35.65 23.47
C ARG A 53 -30.24 36.39 22.60
N SER A 54 -30.39 36.22 21.27
CA SER A 54 -30.01 37.13 20.15
C SER A 54 -29.02 36.53 19.11
N PRO A 55 -28.90 37.14 17.91
CA PRO A 55 -29.30 36.61 16.61
C PRO A 55 -28.15 35.86 15.89
N PHE A 56 -27.47 34.94 16.58
CA PHE A 56 -26.35 34.16 16.02
C PHE A 56 -26.77 32.91 15.22
N LEU A 57 -28.06 32.68 15.02
CA LEU A 57 -28.58 31.47 14.40
C LEU A 57 -28.26 31.33 12.90
N VAL A 58 -27.88 32.42 12.23
CA VAL A 58 -27.57 32.39 10.78
C VAL A 58 -26.12 31.97 10.52
N TRP A 59 -25.20 32.21 11.47
CA TRP A 59 -23.79 31.86 11.31
C TRP A 59 -23.48 30.38 11.61
N SER A 60 -24.29 29.72 12.44
CA SER A 60 -24.11 28.29 12.75
C SER A 60 -24.43 27.37 11.56
N VAL A 61 -25.38 27.74 10.70
CA VAL A 61 -25.74 26.96 9.50
C VAL A 61 -24.59 26.93 8.49
N ARG A 62 -23.85 28.03 8.33
CA ARG A 62 -22.72 28.10 7.40
C ARG A 62 -21.53 27.27 7.89
N LEU A 63 -21.24 27.25 9.19
CA LEU A 63 -20.16 26.45 9.76
C LEU A 63 -20.47 24.94 9.64
N ALA A 64 -21.72 24.54 9.91
CA ALA A 64 -22.14 23.14 9.78
C ALA A 64 -22.02 22.64 8.33
N ALA A 65 -22.44 23.44 7.35
CA ALA A 65 -22.29 23.10 5.94
C ALA A 65 -20.82 22.92 5.52
N VAL A 66 -19.91 23.78 6.01
CA VAL A 66 -18.47 23.66 5.75
C VAL A 66 -17.90 22.38 6.37
N CYS A 67 -18.27 22.04 7.61
CA CYS A 67 -17.82 20.80 8.24
C CYS A 67 -18.34 19.54 7.52
N ILE A 68 -19.58 19.57 7.02
CA ILE A 68 -20.15 18.48 6.21
C ILE A 68 -19.38 18.36 4.89
N LEU A 69 -19.09 19.48 4.20
CA LEU A 69 -18.31 19.46 2.96
C LEU A 69 -16.89 18.94 3.18
N PHE A 70 -16.21 19.34 4.27
CA PHE A 70 -14.91 18.79 4.62
C PHE A 70 -14.97 17.31 5.00
N GLY A 71 -16.00 16.89 5.74
CA GLY A 71 -16.22 15.48 6.06
C GLY A 71 -16.48 14.63 4.81
N VAL A 72 -17.34 15.10 3.90
CA VAL A 72 -17.63 14.43 2.62
C VAL A 72 -16.40 14.42 1.73
N ALA A 73 -15.65 15.52 1.63
CA ALA A 73 -14.39 15.57 0.88
C ALA A 73 -13.34 14.62 1.48
N PHE A 74 -13.24 14.54 2.81
CA PHE A 74 -12.32 13.65 3.50
C PHE A 74 -12.73 12.18 3.31
N VAL A 75 -14.02 11.87 3.37
CA VAL A 75 -14.56 10.51 3.13
C VAL A 75 -14.42 10.10 1.67
N LEU A 76 -14.65 11.00 0.71
CA LEU A 76 -14.40 10.74 -0.72
C LEU A 76 -12.91 10.61 -1.04
N TRP A 77 -12.06 11.33 -0.32
CA TRP A 77 -10.60 11.17 -0.42
C TRP A 77 -10.17 9.81 0.18
N GLU A 78 -10.73 9.43 1.32
CA GLU A 78 -10.46 8.15 1.97
C GLU A 78 -11.00 6.97 1.13
N SER A 79 -12.13 7.12 0.43
CA SER A 79 -12.67 6.08 -0.46
C SER A 79 -11.84 5.90 -1.73
N ASN A 80 -11.02 6.89 -2.09
CA ASN A 80 -10.02 6.75 -3.15
C ASN A 80 -8.76 6.00 -2.67
N ARG A 81 -8.69 5.62 -1.39
CA ARG A 81 -7.78 4.57 -0.93
C ARG A 81 -8.39 3.24 -1.33
N ALA A 82 -8.09 2.79 -2.55
CA ALA A 82 -8.46 1.48 -3.02
C ALA A 82 -7.70 0.42 -2.21
N THR A 83 -8.19 0.10 -1.01
CA THR A 83 -7.92 -1.20 -0.39
C THR A 83 -8.57 -2.21 -1.32
N VAL A 84 -7.75 -2.95 -2.04
CA VAL A 84 -8.18 -3.95 -3.01
C VAL A 84 -9.11 -4.92 -2.30
N THR A 85 -10.34 -5.01 -2.81
CA THR A 85 -11.37 -5.84 -2.17
C THR A 85 -11.09 -7.30 -2.53
N ASP A 86 -11.30 -8.25 -1.62
CA ASP A 86 -11.13 -9.70 -1.91
C ASP A 86 -11.93 -10.15 -3.14
N ARG A 87 -13.06 -9.49 -3.40
CA ARG A 87 -13.90 -9.70 -4.59
C ARG A 87 -13.20 -9.28 -5.89
N GLU A 88 -12.46 -8.19 -5.88
CA GLU A 88 -11.68 -7.70 -7.03
C GLU A 88 -10.49 -8.63 -7.30
N LEU A 89 -9.83 -9.13 -6.25
CA LEU A 89 -8.78 -10.15 -6.36
C LEU A 89 -9.32 -11.46 -6.95
N ALA A 90 -10.51 -11.91 -6.51
CA ALA A 90 -11.15 -13.11 -7.05
C ALA A 90 -11.52 -12.96 -8.54
N GLN A 91 -12.02 -11.79 -8.93
CA GLN A 91 -12.34 -11.51 -10.33
C GLN A 91 -11.07 -11.41 -11.20
N ALA A 92 -10.04 -10.73 -10.71
CA ALA A 92 -8.71 -10.67 -11.32
C ALA A 92 -8.13 -12.08 -11.55
N ARG A 93 -8.24 -12.96 -10.56
CA ARG A 93 -7.79 -14.36 -10.65
C ARG A 93 -8.51 -15.12 -11.76
N LYS A 94 -9.83 -14.95 -11.89
CA LYS A 94 -10.60 -15.57 -12.97
C LYS A 94 -10.09 -15.15 -14.35
N TYR A 95 -9.85 -13.85 -14.56
CA TYR A 95 -9.32 -13.35 -15.84
C TYR A 95 -7.94 -13.93 -16.18
N VAL A 96 -7.06 -14.07 -15.19
CA VAL A 96 -5.71 -14.61 -15.41
C VAL A 96 -5.77 -16.07 -15.84
N LEU A 97 -6.66 -16.87 -15.23
CA LEU A 97 -6.82 -18.28 -15.59
C LEU A 97 -7.34 -18.43 -17.03
N GLU A 98 -8.37 -17.67 -17.40
CA GLU A 98 -8.91 -17.68 -18.77
C GLU A 98 -7.85 -17.20 -19.78
N LEU A 99 -7.10 -16.15 -19.46
CA LEU A 99 -6.05 -15.64 -20.36
C LEU A 99 -4.85 -16.59 -20.46
N ARG A 100 -4.55 -17.38 -19.41
CA ARG A 100 -3.52 -18.42 -19.47
C ARG A 100 -3.91 -19.54 -20.41
N GLU A 101 -5.19 -19.91 -20.47
CA GLU A 101 -5.69 -20.90 -21.43
C GLU A 101 -5.60 -20.38 -22.87
N LEU A 102 -5.88 -19.08 -23.08
CA LEU A 102 -5.81 -18.46 -24.40
C LEU A 102 -4.37 -18.20 -24.89
N PHE A 103 -3.45 -17.91 -23.97
CA PHE A 103 -2.07 -17.51 -24.27
C PHE A 103 -1.05 -18.33 -23.46
N PRO A 104 -0.98 -19.66 -23.68
CA PRO A 104 -0.17 -20.56 -22.86
C PRO A 104 1.31 -20.18 -22.91
N GLY A 105 1.86 -19.83 -21.73
CA GLY A 105 3.25 -19.40 -21.56
C GLY A 105 3.59 -18.03 -22.14
N GLN A 106 2.65 -17.32 -22.79
CA GLN A 106 2.92 -16.00 -23.37
C GLN A 106 2.46 -14.85 -22.47
N LEU A 107 1.57 -15.10 -21.51
CA LEU A 107 1.09 -14.06 -20.60
C LEU A 107 2.21 -13.56 -19.67
N ARG A 108 2.62 -12.29 -19.78
CA ARG A 108 3.63 -11.67 -18.89
C ARG A 108 3.00 -10.83 -17.80
N ALA A 109 2.06 -9.96 -18.19
CA ALA A 109 1.36 -9.11 -17.26
C ALA A 109 0.01 -8.64 -17.80
N ILE A 110 -0.86 -8.26 -16.90
CA ILE A 110 -2.08 -7.51 -17.18
C ILE A 110 -1.94 -6.19 -16.41
N ALA A 111 -1.83 -5.09 -17.13
CA ALA A 111 -1.76 -3.76 -16.56
C ALA A 111 -3.16 -3.12 -16.58
N PHE A 112 -3.57 -2.53 -15.48
CA PHE A 112 -4.79 -1.74 -15.36
C PHE A 112 -4.37 -0.29 -15.10
N GLU A 113 -4.33 0.49 -16.18
CA GLU A 113 -4.18 1.95 -16.13
C GLU A 113 -5.56 2.56 -16.30
N ASP A 114 -5.99 3.42 -15.36
CA ASP A 114 -7.29 4.11 -15.41
C ASP A 114 -8.47 3.16 -15.69
N SER A 115 -8.45 1.99 -15.06
CA SER A 115 -9.45 0.91 -15.23
C SER A 115 -9.53 0.28 -16.63
N ARG A 116 -8.55 0.53 -17.50
CA ARG A 116 -8.44 -0.12 -18.82
C ARG A 116 -7.44 -1.26 -18.76
N PRO A 117 -7.87 -2.53 -18.92
CA PRO A 117 -6.95 -3.64 -18.95
C PRO A 117 -6.13 -3.62 -20.24
N ARG A 118 -4.82 -3.73 -20.10
CA ARG A 118 -3.85 -3.93 -21.17
C ARG A 118 -3.13 -5.24 -20.95
N LEU A 119 -3.24 -6.12 -21.94
CA LEU A 119 -2.56 -7.40 -21.96
C LEU A 119 -1.14 -7.23 -22.46
N ILE A 120 -0.16 -7.67 -21.68
CA ILE A 120 1.25 -7.69 -22.06
C ILE A 120 1.65 -9.15 -22.27
N LEU A 121 1.93 -9.50 -23.52
CA LEU A 121 2.37 -10.82 -23.92
C LEU A 121 3.87 -10.84 -24.21
N ALA A 122 4.49 -11.99 -24.03
CA ALA A 122 5.83 -12.29 -24.50
C ALA A 122 5.79 -12.60 -26.01
N GLU A 123 6.88 -12.29 -26.71
CA GLU A 123 7.05 -12.65 -28.13
C GLU A 123 7.13 -14.17 -28.35
N SER A 124 7.44 -14.93 -27.31
CA SER A 124 7.53 -16.39 -27.32
C SER A 124 7.10 -16.95 -25.97
N PRO A 125 6.62 -18.20 -25.90
CA PRO A 125 6.22 -18.81 -24.63
C PRO A 125 7.40 -18.86 -23.65
N VAL A 126 7.35 -18.07 -22.58
CA VAL A 126 8.32 -18.08 -21.49
C VAL A 126 7.75 -18.99 -20.40
N VAL A 127 8.42 -20.11 -20.18
CA VAL A 127 8.00 -21.16 -19.27
C VAL A 127 8.20 -20.70 -17.82
N ALA A 128 7.15 -20.20 -17.20
CA ALA A 128 7.07 -20.11 -15.74
C ALA A 128 5.61 -20.32 -15.32
N ASP A 129 5.28 -21.56 -14.90
CA ASP A 129 4.03 -21.85 -14.21
C ASP A 129 4.13 -21.41 -12.74
N THR A 130 4.39 -20.12 -12.54
CA THR A 130 4.44 -19.50 -11.22
C THR A 130 3.09 -18.90 -10.86
N GLN A 131 2.80 -18.84 -9.58
CA GLN A 131 1.59 -18.19 -9.08
C GLN A 131 1.56 -16.72 -9.53
N PRO A 132 0.42 -16.22 -10.05
CA PRO A 132 0.29 -14.81 -10.39
C PRO A 132 0.39 -13.94 -9.13
N VAL A 133 0.98 -12.77 -9.31
CA VAL A 133 1.24 -11.77 -8.29
C VAL A 133 0.43 -10.53 -8.63
N TYR A 134 -0.33 -10.04 -7.66
CA TYR A 134 -1.01 -8.77 -7.72
C TYR A 134 -0.09 -7.67 -7.16
N VAL A 135 0.04 -6.56 -7.89
CA VAL A 135 0.78 -5.37 -7.46
C VAL A 135 -0.08 -4.13 -7.74
N SER A 136 -0.38 -3.35 -6.70
CA SER A 136 -0.98 -2.02 -6.83
C SER A 136 0.01 -0.97 -6.34
N ALA A 137 0.17 0.10 -7.11
CA ALA A 137 0.99 1.25 -6.75
C ALA A 137 0.19 2.55 -6.88
N HIS A 138 0.18 3.33 -5.80
CA HIS A 138 -0.48 4.62 -5.74
C HIS A 138 0.58 5.72 -5.66
N GLY A 139 0.63 6.58 -6.69
CA GLY A 139 1.58 7.67 -6.82
C GLY A 139 0.94 8.98 -7.25
N LYS A 140 1.76 9.95 -7.63
CA LYS A 140 1.30 11.26 -8.13
C LYS A 140 0.56 11.17 -9.46
N ARG A 141 0.88 10.16 -10.27
CA ARG A 141 0.26 9.87 -11.57
C ARG A 141 -1.02 9.02 -11.47
N GLY A 142 -1.48 8.73 -10.26
CA GLY A 142 -2.67 7.92 -10.02
C GLY A 142 -2.36 6.51 -9.52
N CYS A 143 -3.33 5.62 -9.69
CA CYS A 143 -3.29 4.24 -9.24
C CYS A 143 -2.99 3.34 -10.44
N GLN A 144 -1.90 2.57 -10.36
CA GLN A 144 -1.57 1.58 -11.38
C GLN A 144 -1.61 0.20 -10.74
N THR A 145 -2.31 -0.72 -11.39
CA THR A 145 -2.45 -2.08 -10.91
C THR A 145 -1.91 -3.04 -11.96
N PHE A 146 -1.15 -4.03 -11.51
CA PHE A 146 -0.56 -5.06 -12.35
C PHE A 146 -0.90 -6.43 -11.79
N ILE A 147 -1.22 -7.35 -12.68
CA ILE A 147 -1.16 -8.79 -12.39
C ILE A 147 -0.01 -9.33 -13.21
N THR A 148 1.00 -9.90 -12.57
CA THR A 148 2.22 -10.39 -13.24
C THR A 148 2.74 -11.64 -12.58
N PHE A 149 3.96 -12.06 -12.90
CA PHE A 149 4.58 -13.28 -12.41
C PHE A 149 5.95 -12.98 -11.81
N SER A 150 6.44 -13.89 -10.99
CA SER A 150 7.80 -13.80 -10.45
C SER A 150 8.83 -13.78 -11.59
N GLY A 151 9.86 -12.96 -11.46
CA GLY A 151 10.91 -12.73 -12.46
C GLY A 151 10.50 -11.80 -13.61
N GLN A 152 9.29 -11.21 -13.59
CA GLN A 152 8.87 -10.22 -14.59
C GLN A 152 9.21 -8.81 -14.15
N GLN A 153 9.44 -7.94 -15.15
CA GLN A 153 9.62 -6.51 -14.94
C GLN A 153 8.33 -5.75 -15.23
N ILE A 154 7.99 -4.83 -14.34
CA ILE A 154 6.86 -3.89 -14.47
C ILE A 154 7.38 -2.46 -14.36
N ARG A 155 6.64 -1.50 -14.92
CA ARG A 155 6.99 -0.09 -14.87
C ARG A 155 6.01 0.67 -13.97
N LEU A 156 6.50 1.23 -12.87
CA LEU A 156 5.73 2.01 -11.89
C LEU A 156 6.27 3.44 -11.85
N ASP A 157 5.40 4.43 -12.07
CA ASP A 157 5.75 5.86 -12.11
C ASP A 157 6.96 6.19 -13.01
N GLY A 158 7.15 5.41 -14.08
CA GLY A 158 8.26 5.57 -15.02
C GLY A 158 9.54 4.81 -14.67
N HIS A 159 9.61 4.17 -13.50
CA HIS A 159 10.73 3.35 -13.04
C HIS A 159 10.44 1.86 -13.24
N GLU A 160 11.47 1.09 -13.59
CA GLU A 160 11.36 -0.36 -13.74
C GLU A 160 11.57 -1.07 -12.41
N TYR A 161 10.71 -2.05 -12.14
CA TYR A 161 10.75 -2.90 -10.97
C TYR A 161 10.69 -4.37 -11.40
N GLU A 162 11.62 -5.18 -10.92
CA GLU A 162 11.55 -6.62 -10.99
C GLU A 162 10.68 -7.16 -9.86
N VAL A 163 9.72 -8.03 -10.21
CA VAL A 163 8.79 -8.64 -9.26
C VAL A 163 9.30 -10.01 -8.86
N LEU A 164 9.52 -10.23 -7.57
CA LEU A 164 9.95 -11.53 -7.04
C LEU A 164 8.96 -12.02 -6.00
N ALA A 165 8.39 -13.20 -6.24
CA ALA A 165 7.58 -13.91 -5.26
C ALA A 165 8.44 -14.94 -4.51
N ASN A 166 8.20 -15.13 -3.22
CA ASN A 166 8.85 -16.15 -2.41
C ASN A 166 7.87 -17.29 -2.07
N ALA A 167 8.40 -18.44 -1.66
CA ALA A 167 7.58 -19.62 -1.36
C ALA A 167 6.62 -19.46 -0.15
N HIS A 168 6.68 -18.34 0.57
CA HIS A 168 5.87 -18.04 1.74
C HIS A 168 4.79 -16.98 1.48
N GLY A 169 4.50 -16.65 0.22
CA GLY A 169 3.47 -15.65 -0.14
C GLY A 169 3.95 -14.20 -0.07
N GLY A 170 5.24 -13.98 0.21
CA GLY A 170 5.85 -12.66 0.25
C GLY A 170 6.28 -12.21 -1.14
N VAL A 171 6.00 -10.95 -1.46
CA VAL A 171 6.33 -10.34 -2.74
C VAL A 171 7.36 -9.23 -2.52
N MET A 172 8.41 -9.20 -3.33
CA MET A 172 9.38 -8.13 -3.40
C MET A 172 9.32 -7.41 -4.74
N LEU A 173 9.55 -6.11 -4.72
CA LEU A 173 9.77 -5.32 -5.93
C LEU A 173 11.16 -4.70 -5.83
N ILE A 174 12.01 -4.96 -6.81
CA ILE A 174 13.39 -4.49 -6.81
C ILE A 174 13.57 -3.50 -7.95
N SER A 175 14.07 -2.31 -7.64
CA SER A 175 14.51 -1.32 -8.64
C SER A 175 15.89 -0.82 -8.29
N GLU A 176 16.52 -0.09 -9.22
CA GLU A 176 17.75 0.66 -8.95
C GLU A 176 17.59 1.67 -7.80
N THR A 177 16.37 2.16 -7.58
CA THR A 177 16.06 3.19 -6.60
C THR A 177 15.68 2.66 -5.22
N GLY A 178 15.46 1.34 -5.08
CA GLY A 178 15.08 0.73 -3.81
C GLY A 178 14.34 -0.59 -3.94
N VAL A 179 14.07 -1.21 -2.78
CA VAL A 179 13.44 -2.53 -2.66
C VAL A 179 12.18 -2.46 -1.79
N PHE A 180 11.12 -3.11 -2.26
CA PHE A 180 9.84 -3.31 -1.57
C PHE A 180 9.77 -4.74 -1.05
N VAL A 181 9.17 -4.93 0.12
CA VAL A 181 8.83 -6.26 0.63
C VAL A 181 7.41 -6.21 1.21
N SER A 182 6.55 -7.12 0.75
CA SER A 182 5.18 -7.29 1.24
C SER A 182 5.18 -7.79 2.69
N GLY A 183 4.24 -7.30 3.50
CA GLY A 183 4.12 -7.64 4.94
C GLY A 183 4.96 -6.77 5.88
N GLY A 184 5.78 -5.85 5.36
CA GLY A 184 6.48 -4.82 6.15
C GLY A 184 5.58 -3.62 6.49
N THR A 185 6.00 -2.80 7.45
CA THR A 185 5.30 -1.56 7.86
C THR A 185 5.18 -0.61 6.68
N THR A 186 3.97 -0.50 6.08
CA THR A 186 3.59 0.44 5.00
C THR A 186 4.75 0.86 4.10
N ALA A 187 5.17 -0.06 3.23
CA ALA A 187 6.34 0.11 2.40
C ALA A 187 6.08 1.13 1.27
N ARG A 188 6.52 2.37 1.52
CA ARG A 188 6.62 3.41 0.51
C ARG A 188 7.99 3.36 -0.14
N ILE A 189 8.05 3.46 -1.46
CA ILE A 189 9.31 3.57 -2.23
C ILE A 189 9.18 4.71 -3.20
N GLY A 190 10.14 5.64 -3.20
CA GLY A 190 10.11 6.80 -4.10
C GLY A 190 8.84 7.66 -3.97
N GLY A 191 8.13 7.60 -2.83
CA GLY A 191 6.83 8.27 -2.63
C GLY A 191 5.61 7.49 -3.13
N LEU A 192 5.80 6.33 -3.76
CA LEU A 192 4.73 5.40 -4.11
C LEU A 192 4.29 4.61 -2.89
N ARG A 193 2.99 4.48 -2.68
CA ARG A 193 2.42 3.49 -1.76
C ARG A 193 2.14 2.22 -2.54
N ILE A 194 2.84 1.16 -2.18
CA ILE A 194 2.78 -0.11 -2.91
C ILE A 194 2.08 -1.15 -2.04
N GLU A 195 1.20 -1.94 -2.64
CA GLU A 195 0.58 -3.11 -2.05
C GLU A 195 0.80 -4.28 -3.02
N ALA A 196 1.48 -5.34 -2.59
CA ALA A 196 1.75 -6.50 -3.43
C ALA A 196 1.42 -7.80 -2.68
N ARG A 197 0.76 -8.74 -3.36
CA ARG A 197 0.32 -10.02 -2.78
C ARG A 197 0.27 -11.10 -3.85
N GLU A 198 0.52 -12.34 -3.47
CA GLU A 198 0.22 -13.47 -4.34
C GLU A 198 -1.30 -13.65 -4.50
N LEU A 199 -1.72 -13.94 -5.73
CA LEU A 199 -3.10 -14.33 -6.03
C LEU A 199 -3.24 -15.82 -5.75
N ASN A 200 -3.38 -16.19 -4.48
CA ASN A 200 -3.38 -17.59 -4.05
C ASN A 200 -4.37 -18.48 -4.80
N HIS A 201 -3.86 -19.66 -5.14
CA HIS A 201 -4.51 -20.91 -5.54
C HIS A 201 -5.56 -21.44 -4.56
N ASN A 202 -6.46 -20.67 -3.92
CA ASN A 202 -7.42 -21.30 -2.99
C ASN A 202 -8.35 -22.21 -3.79
N THR A 203 -8.04 -23.51 -3.79
CA THR A 203 -8.91 -24.66 -4.11
C THR A 203 -9.99 -24.78 -3.06
#